data_AF-A0A5E9GU31-F1
#
_entry.id   AF-A0A5E9GU31-F1
#
_cell.length_a   1.000
_cell.length_b   1.000
_cell.length_c   1.000
_cell.angle_alpha   90.00
_cell.angle_beta   90.00
_cell.angle_gamma   90.00
#
_symmetry.space_group_name_H-M   'P 1'
#
loop_
_entity.id
_entity.type
_entity.pdbx_description
1 polymer ?
#
loop_
_entity_poly.entity_id
_entity_poly.type
_entity_poly.pdbx_seq_one_letter_code
_entity_poly.pdbx_strand_id
1 'polypeptide(L)'
;MCDAWTVVCEPFFQWVSQDSFADARPPYERLRTQLVADVEPYELMKPRLLYASHQGLCYFAHLMGYRLVRDAAVHPLNAAFLRAYMDEEGSPTLKPVPGIDLDAYKSELIARFSNPSVRDTVPRLCNESCDRIPKWLVPVIVDQLAAGRSMALSAAIVANWVRYAEGTDELGQPIDVADRLKYPVMQNAAGFAADRNSFLQDCDRFGDLVDEPTFARAYDRALELLHTVGARATLVELLA
;
A
#
# COMPACT_ATOMS: atom_id res chain seq x y z
N MET A 1 26.84 15.64 -25.28
CA MET A 1 25.41 15.83 -25.61
C MET A 1 24.65 15.44 -24.35
N CYS A 2 23.89 16.36 -23.75
CA CYS A 2 23.03 16.03 -22.60
C CYS A 2 21.69 15.52 -23.15
N ASP A 3 21.21 14.40 -22.61
CA ASP A 3 19.86 13.91 -22.87
C ASP A 3 18.84 14.78 -22.10
N ALA A 4 17.88 15.36 -22.82
CA ALA A 4 16.88 16.26 -22.24
C ALA A 4 15.71 15.50 -21.57
N TRP A 5 15.61 14.17 -21.75
CA TRP A 5 14.49 13.38 -21.24
C TRP A 5 14.90 11.97 -20.80
N THR A 6 15.91 11.90 -19.93
CA THR A 6 16.36 10.63 -19.37
C THR A 6 15.30 9.97 -18.49
N VAL A 7 15.05 8.68 -18.72
CA VAL A 7 14.21 7.84 -17.86
C VAL A 7 15.10 7.06 -16.91
N VAL A 8 14.96 7.33 -15.61
CA VAL A 8 15.65 6.59 -14.55
C VAL A 8 14.72 5.52 -14.01
N CYS A 9 15.20 4.28 -13.92
CA CYS A 9 14.45 3.16 -13.36
C CYS A 9 15.34 2.28 -12.48
N GLU A 10 14.71 1.49 -11.63
CA GLU A 10 15.40 0.44 -10.88
C GLU A 10 15.89 -0.68 -11.83
N PRO A 11 16.93 -1.43 -11.46
CA PRO A 11 17.42 -2.54 -12.28
C PRO A 11 16.46 -3.74 -12.32
N PHE A 12 15.53 -3.86 -11.35
CA PHE A 12 14.51 -4.90 -11.35
C PHE A 12 13.62 -4.80 -12.58
N PHE A 13 13.39 -5.94 -13.23
CA PHE A 13 12.49 -6.04 -14.37
C PHE A 13 11.71 -7.34 -14.29
N GLN A 14 10.40 -7.24 -14.39
CA GLN A 14 9.51 -8.38 -14.52
C GLN A 14 8.43 -8.05 -15.54
N TRP A 15 8.27 -8.93 -16.52
CA TRP A 15 7.16 -8.90 -17.46
C TRP A 15 6.59 -10.30 -17.58
N VAL A 16 5.37 -10.49 -17.08
CA VAL A 16 4.60 -11.72 -17.23
C VAL A 16 3.46 -11.40 -18.19
N SER A 17 3.23 -12.27 -19.17
CA SER A 17 2.16 -12.09 -20.14
C SER A 17 1.51 -13.43 -20.43
N GLN A 18 0.18 -13.42 -20.51
CA GLN A 18 -0.54 -14.58 -20.99
C GLN A 18 -0.21 -14.82 -22.46
N ASP A 19 0.11 -16.07 -22.83
CA ASP A 19 0.39 -16.44 -24.22
C ASP A 19 -0.90 -16.62 -25.03
N SER A 20 -1.63 -15.51 -25.21
CA SER A 20 -2.92 -15.46 -25.88
C SER A 20 -2.99 -14.26 -26.82
N PHE A 21 -2.41 -14.40 -28.01
CA PHE A 21 -2.31 -13.35 -29.01
C PHE A 21 -3.22 -13.68 -30.20
N ALA A 22 -3.92 -12.66 -30.73
CA ALA A 22 -4.84 -12.83 -31.85
C ALA A 22 -4.11 -13.16 -33.17
N ASP A 23 -2.82 -12.85 -33.26
CA ASP A 23 -1.96 -13.10 -34.42
C ASP A 23 -0.53 -13.35 -33.92
N ALA A 24 0.42 -13.49 -34.86
CA ALA A 24 1.83 -13.64 -34.56
C ALA A 24 2.34 -12.55 -33.61
N ARG A 25 3.18 -12.96 -32.67
CA ARG A 25 3.85 -12.08 -31.72
C ARG A 25 5.37 -12.19 -31.86
N PRO A 26 6.13 -11.17 -31.41
CA PRO A 26 7.57 -11.32 -31.22
C PRO A 26 7.91 -12.51 -30.29
N PRO A 27 9.12 -13.09 -30.40
CA PRO A 27 9.56 -14.20 -29.56
C PRO A 27 9.98 -13.70 -28.17
N TYR A 28 9.02 -13.14 -27.41
CA TYR A 28 9.24 -12.53 -26.10
C TYR A 28 9.89 -13.50 -25.09
N GLU A 29 9.65 -14.80 -25.23
CA GLU A 29 10.27 -15.86 -24.44
C GLU A 29 11.80 -15.96 -24.61
N ARG A 30 12.36 -15.37 -25.68
CA ARG A 30 13.80 -15.26 -25.88
C ARG A 30 14.43 -14.06 -25.16
N LEU A 31 13.59 -13.22 -24.53
CA LEU A 31 14.00 -12.08 -23.72
C LEU A 31 13.81 -12.42 -22.23
N ARG A 32 13.54 -11.41 -21.38
CA ARG A 32 13.25 -11.58 -19.96
C ARG A 32 11.75 -11.71 -19.66
N THR A 33 10.92 -11.98 -20.67
CA THR A 33 9.46 -12.06 -20.55
C THR A 33 9.04 -13.48 -20.22
N GLN A 34 8.18 -13.63 -19.20
CA GLN A 34 7.58 -14.89 -18.82
C GLN A 34 6.24 -15.04 -19.55
N LEU A 35 6.17 -15.98 -20.48
CA LEU A 35 4.92 -16.35 -21.13
C LEU A 35 4.25 -17.47 -20.35
N VAL A 36 3.01 -17.25 -19.94
CA VAL A 36 2.24 -18.16 -19.08
C VAL A 36 0.87 -18.45 -19.67
N ALA A 37 0.25 -19.56 -19.26
CA ALA A 37 -1.11 -19.89 -19.69
C ALA A 37 -2.17 -19.03 -18.97
N ASP A 38 -1.90 -18.64 -17.72
CA ASP A 38 -2.76 -17.82 -16.88
C ASP A 38 -1.91 -16.79 -16.13
N VAL A 39 -2.22 -15.51 -16.34
CA VAL A 39 -1.49 -14.39 -15.74
C VAL A 39 -2.11 -13.94 -14.40
N GLU A 40 -3.35 -14.35 -14.10
CA GLU A 40 -4.13 -13.86 -12.95
C GLU A 40 -3.36 -13.94 -11.61
N PRO A 41 -2.65 -15.05 -11.28
CA PRO A 41 -1.91 -15.12 -10.02
C PRO A 41 -0.80 -14.05 -9.90
N TYR A 42 -0.12 -13.75 -11.01
CA TYR A 42 0.94 -12.74 -11.06
C TYR A 42 0.36 -11.32 -11.02
N GLU A 43 -0.77 -11.11 -11.69
CA GLU A 43 -1.48 -9.83 -11.68
C GLU A 43 -2.04 -9.50 -10.30
N LEU A 44 -2.46 -10.48 -9.50
CA LEU A 44 -2.93 -10.27 -8.13
C LEU A 44 -1.78 -10.10 -7.12
N MET A 45 -0.65 -10.78 -7.34
CA MET A 45 0.54 -10.69 -6.49
C MET A 45 1.04 -9.24 -6.35
N LYS A 46 1.15 -8.52 -7.47
CA LYS A 46 1.76 -7.18 -7.48
C LYS A 46 0.92 -6.13 -6.73
N PRO A 47 -0.40 -5.99 -6.92
CA PRO A 47 -1.24 -5.09 -6.13
C PRO A 47 -1.21 -5.39 -4.63
N ARG A 48 -1.32 -6.67 -4.26
CA ARG A 48 -1.48 -7.07 -2.86
C ARG A 48 -0.17 -6.99 -2.07
N LEU A 49 0.98 -7.23 -2.70
CA LEU A 49 2.29 -7.17 -2.04
C LEU A 49 3.05 -5.87 -2.33
N LEU A 50 3.22 -5.48 -3.60
CA LEU A 50 4.02 -4.29 -3.92
C LEU A 50 3.23 -3.00 -3.72
N TYR A 51 2.06 -2.87 -4.34
CA TYR A 51 1.35 -1.61 -4.34
C TYR A 51 0.69 -1.29 -2.99
N ALA A 52 0.08 -2.27 -2.35
CA ALA A 52 -0.48 -2.09 -1.01
C ALA A 52 0.62 -1.77 0.02
N SER A 53 1.80 -2.40 -0.05
CA SER A 53 2.92 -2.03 0.83
C SER A 53 3.47 -0.63 0.58
N HIS A 54 3.41 -0.10 -0.65
CA HIS A 54 3.69 1.33 -0.85
C HIS A 54 2.71 2.22 -0.07
N GLN A 55 1.43 1.86 -0.03
CA GLN A 55 0.43 2.58 0.77
C GLN A 55 0.65 2.37 2.27
N GLY A 56 1.05 1.17 2.68
CA GLY A 56 1.42 0.89 4.06
C GLY A 56 2.69 1.58 4.53
N LEU A 57 3.56 2.03 3.61
CA LEU A 57 4.75 2.80 3.94
C LEU A 57 4.46 4.30 3.96
N CYS A 58 3.78 4.82 2.94
CA CYS A 58 3.87 6.24 2.61
C CYS A 58 3.28 7.17 3.68
N TYR A 59 2.14 6.82 4.28
CA TYR A 59 1.50 7.67 5.30
C TYR A 59 2.31 7.68 6.60
N PHE A 60 2.73 6.51 7.10
CA PHE A 60 3.60 6.40 8.28
C PHE A 60 4.90 7.16 8.04
N ALA A 61 5.53 6.93 6.90
CA ALA A 61 6.76 7.61 6.52
C ALA A 61 6.59 9.13 6.51
N HIS A 62 5.49 9.64 5.95
CA HIS A 62 5.24 11.08 5.85
C HIS A 62 5.08 11.71 7.23
N LEU A 63 4.25 11.11 8.09
CA LEU A 63 3.99 11.57 9.46
C LEU A 63 5.24 11.50 10.34
N MET A 64 6.10 10.50 10.13
CA MET A 64 7.41 10.39 10.78
C MET A 64 8.47 11.36 10.20
N GLY A 65 8.11 12.21 9.23
CA GLY A 65 8.99 13.23 8.65
C GLY A 65 9.86 12.77 7.49
N TYR A 66 9.74 11.53 7.01
CA TYR A 66 10.48 11.06 5.84
C TYR A 66 9.93 11.68 4.54
N ARG A 67 10.82 11.90 3.58
CA ARG A 67 10.47 12.45 2.26
C ARG A 67 10.92 11.57 1.09
N LEU A 68 11.86 10.66 1.31
CA LEU A 68 12.31 9.69 0.32
C LEU A 68 11.97 8.27 0.79
N VAL A 69 11.48 7.46 -0.15
CA VAL A 69 11.03 6.09 0.13
C VAL A 69 12.17 5.25 0.70
N ARG A 70 13.36 5.35 0.11
CA ARG A 70 14.56 4.64 0.58
C ARG A 70 14.94 4.93 2.02
N ASP A 71 14.74 6.17 2.49
CA ASP A 71 15.12 6.57 3.85
C ASP A 71 14.09 6.06 4.86
N ALA A 72 12.82 5.98 4.45
CA ALA A 72 11.75 5.41 5.25
C ALA A 72 11.80 3.88 5.30
N ALA A 73 12.09 3.23 4.17
CA ALA A 73 12.08 1.78 4.01
C ALA A 73 13.20 1.08 4.80
N VAL A 74 14.34 1.75 5.01
CA VAL A 74 15.43 1.23 5.85
C VAL A 74 15.14 1.35 7.35
N HIS A 75 14.10 2.11 7.75
CA HIS A 75 13.76 2.23 9.17
C HIS A 75 13.19 0.91 9.70
N PRO A 76 13.73 0.34 10.80
CA PRO A 76 13.36 -1.00 11.25
C PRO A 76 11.87 -1.23 11.48
N LEU A 77 11.16 -0.24 12.07
CA LEU A 77 9.71 -0.35 12.30
C LEU A 77 8.92 -0.40 10.99
N ASN A 78 9.32 0.37 9.97
CA ASN A 78 8.63 0.37 8.68
C ASN A 78 8.90 -0.96 7.96
N ALA A 79 10.16 -1.41 7.91
CA ALA A 79 10.52 -2.69 7.32
C ALA A 79 9.78 -3.87 7.99
N ALA A 80 9.71 -3.87 9.33
CA ALA A 80 8.99 -4.87 10.10
C ALA A 80 7.47 -4.84 9.83
N PHE A 81 6.86 -3.65 9.82
CA PHE A 81 5.43 -3.49 9.50
C PHE A 81 5.09 -3.97 8.09
N LEU A 82 5.88 -3.58 7.08
CA LEU A 82 5.67 -4.03 5.71
C LEU A 82 5.84 -5.54 5.60
N ARG A 83 6.85 -6.10 6.28
CA ARG A 83 7.08 -7.55 6.32
C ARG A 83 5.91 -8.28 6.95
N ALA A 84 5.45 -7.85 8.12
CA ALA A 84 4.30 -8.42 8.83
C ALA A 84 3.03 -8.35 7.97
N TYR A 85 2.74 -7.19 7.36
CA TYR A 85 1.62 -7.05 6.43
C TYR A 85 1.70 -8.06 5.28
N MET A 86 2.85 -8.16 4.62
CA MET A 86 3.02 -9.07 3.49
C MET A 86 2.92 -10.54 3.91
N ASP A 87 3.38 -10.90 5.11
CA ASP A 87 3.36 -12.27 5.63
C ASP A 87 1.96 -12.69 6.10
N GLU A 88 1.28 -11.83 6.86
CA GLU A 88 0.08 -12.18 7.62
C GLU A 88 -1.22 -11.84 6.89
N GLU A 89 -1.20 -10.83 6.02
CA GLU A 89 -2.41 -10.30 5.38
C GLU A 89 -2.34 -10.33 3.86
N GLY A 90 -1.21 -9.93 3.27
CA GLY A 90 -1.03 -9.93 1.81
C GLY A 90 -0.93 -11.35 1.24
N SER A 91 0.10 -12.11 1.62
CA SER A 91 0.39 -13.44 1.07
C SER A 91 -0.77 -14.45 1.22
N PRO A 92 -1.47 -14.52 2.37
CA PRO A 92 -2.54 -15.51 2.55
C PRO A 92 -3.77 -15.29 1.65
N THR A 93 -3.85 -14.15 0.96
CA THR A 93 -4.92 -13.84 0.01
C THR A 93 -4.54 -14.12 -1.45
N LEU A 94 -3.32 -14.63 -1.69
CA LEU A 94 -2.85 -15.00 -3.02
C LEU A 94 -3.08 -16.49 -3.31
N LYS A 95 -3.43 -16.77 -4.57
CA LYS A 95 -3.29 -18.11 -5.14
C LYS A 95 -1.79 -18.45 -5.29
N PRO A 96 -1.40 -19.73 -5.37
CA PRO A 96 -0.04 -20.10 -5.73
C PRO A 96 0.40 -19.42 -7.03
N VAL A 97 1.59 -18.81 -7.02
CA VAL A 97 2.16 -18.10 -8.17
C VAL A 97 3.29 -18.96 -8.75
N PRO A 98 3.08 -19.66 -9.89
CA PRO A 98 4.05 -20.63 -10.37
C PRO A 98 5.44 -20.02 -10.60
N GLY A 99 6.48 -20.69 -10.07
CA GLY A 99 7.87 -20.26 -10.23
C GLY A 99 8.28 -19.04 -9.40
N ILE A 100 7.41 -18.51 -8.54
CA ILE A 100 7.74 -17.43 -7.61
C ILE A 100 7.80 -17.96 -6.19
N ASP A 101 8.94 -17.76 -5.54
CA ASP A 101 9.07 -17.86 -4.10
C ASP A 101 8.57 -16.53 -3.48
N LEU A 102 7.40 -16.57 -2.84
CA LEU A 102 6.81 -15.39 -2.22
C LEU A 102 7.67 -14.83 -1.08
N ASP A 103 8.39 -15.66 -0.33
CA ASP A 103 9.21 -15.19 0.78
C ASP A 103 10.44 -14.41 0.28
N ALA A 104 11.09 -14.97 -0.74
CA ALA A 104 12.17 -14.29 -1.46
C ALA A 104 11.66 -12.99 -2.11
N TYR A 105 10.49 -13.03 -2.75
CA TYR A 105 9.89 -11.85 -3.40
C TYR A 105 9.60 -10.72 -2.40
N LYS A 106 9.01 -11.03 -1.24
CA LYS A 106 8.76 -10.03 -0.17
C LYS A 106 10.06 -9.39 0.33
N SER A 107 11.10 -10.20 0.50
CA SER A 107 12.43 -9.72 0.90
C SER A 107 13.04 -8.80 -0.17
N GLU A 108 12.89 -9.16 -1.45
CA GLU A 108 13.30 -8.35 -2.59
C GLU A 108 12.52 -7.02 -2.65
N LEU A 109 11.21 -7.00 -2.36
CA LEU A 109 10.43 -5.77 -2.32
C LEU A 109 10.99 -4.76 -1.30
N ILE A 110 11.27 -5.19 -0.07
CA ILE A 110 11.84 -4.32 0.96
C ILE A 110 13.22 -3.79 0.53
N ALA A 111 14.05 -4.65 -0.07
CA ALA A 111 15.35 -4.25 -0.61
C ALA A 111 15.21 -3.21 -1.74
N ARG A 112 14.23 -3.39 -2.63
CA ARG A 112 13.93 -2.47 -3.74
C ARG A 112 13.43 -1.12 -3.24
N PHE A 113 12.55 -1.09 -2.24
CA PHE A 113 12.09 0.17 -1.62
C PHE A 113 13.25 0.93 -0.98
N SER A 114 14.26 0.21 -0.49
CA SER A 114 15.48 0.77 0.13
C SER A 114 16.57 1.19 -0.87
N ASN A 115 16.32 1.09 -2.19
CA ASN A 115 17.35 1.31 -3.20
C ASN A 115 17.82 2.80 -3.25
N PRO A 116 19.10 3.09 -2.94
CA PRO A 116 19.60 4.47 -2.90
C PRO A 116 19.68 5.14 -4.27
N SER A 117 19.77 4.36 -5.35
CA SER A 117 19.87 4.85 -6.73
C SER A 117 18.53 5.36 -7.27
N VAL A 118 17.42 5.03 -6.61
CA VAL A 118 16.08 5.52 -6.96
C VAL A 118 15.71 6.66 -6.01
N ARG A 119 15.36 7.82 -6.55
CA ARG A 119 14.93 9.00 -5.78
C ARG A 119 13.41 9.08 -5.69
N ASP A 120 12.79 7.97 -5.31
CA ASP A 120 11.36 7.93 -5.14
C ASP A 120 10.93 8.72 -3.90
N THR A 121 9.85 9.50 -4.00
CA THR A 121 9.41 10.40 -2.94
C THR A 121 8.19 9.86 -2.22
N VAL A 122 8.17 10.02 -0.90
CA VAL A 122 7.03 9.63 -0.07
C VAL A 122 5.75 10.34 -0.50
N PRO A 123 5.72 11.67 -0.77
CA PRO A 123 4.54 12.33 -1.29
C PRO A 123 3.99 11.69 -2.57
N ARG A 124 4.84 11.31 -3.53
CA ARG A 124 4.39 10.65 -4.78
C ARG A 124 3.67 9.32 -4.52
N LEU A 125 4.09 8.58 -3.49
CA LEU A 125 3.39 7.36 -3.08
C LEU A 125 2.04 7.65 -2.40
N CYS A 126 1.87 8.80 -1.73
CA CYS A 126 0.60 9.25 -1.16
C CYS A 126 -0.39 9.83 -2.20
N ASN A 127 0.06 10.18 -3.40
CA ASN A 127 -0.84 10.77 -4.40
C ASN A 127 -1.96 9.80 -4.83
N GLU A 128 -3.13 10.33 -5.15
CA GLU A 128 -4.27 9.56 -5.72
C GLU A 128 -4.64 8.32 -4.88
N SER A 129 -4.53 8.45 -3.56
CA SER A 129 -4.81 7.37 -2.61
C SER A 129 -6.24 6.84 -2.76
N CYS A 130 -7.18 7.71 -3.15
CA CYS A 130 -8.58 7.37 -3.36
C CYS A 130 -8.83 6.36 -4.49
N ASP A 131 -7.90 6.22 -5.44
CA ASP A 131 -7.95 5.23 -6.53
C ASP A 131 -7.12 3.98 -6.21
N ARG A 132 -6.20 4.09 -5.25
CA ARG A 132 -5.18 3.10 -4.92
C ARG A 132 -5.67 2.14 -3.85
N ILE A 133 -6.10 2.67 -2.70
CA ILE A 133 -6.55 1.86 -1.56
C ILE A 133 -7.72 0.93 -1.95
N PRO A 134 -8.79 1.40 -2.61
CA PRO A 134 -9.90 0.53 -3.02
C PRO A 134 -9.48 -0.60 -3.97
N LYS A 135 -8.48 -0.34 -4.82
CA LYS A 135 -8.04 -1.32 -5.82
C LYS A 135 -7.01 -2.31 -5.28
N TRP A 136 -6.16 -1.89 -4.35
CA TRP A 136 -4.99 -2.66 -3.93
C TRP A 136 -5.14 -3.29 -2.56
N LEU A 137 -5.75 -2.58 -1.60
CA LEU A 137 -5.80 -2.99 -0.20
C LEU A 137 -7.18 -3.51 0.21
N VAL A 138 -8.27 -2.87 -0.22
CA VAL A 138 -9.64 -3.30 0.12
C VAL A 138 -9.90 -4.78 -0.23
N PRO A 139 -9.46 -5.32 -1.39
CA PRO A 139 -9.61 -6.74 -1.68
C PRO A 139 -8.86 -7.65 -0.68
N VAL A 140 -7.74 -7.21 -0.12
CA VAL A 140 -7.01 -7.95 0.94
C VAL A 140 -7.85 -7.99 2.21
N ILE A 141 -8.44 -6.85 2.61
CA ILE A 141 -9.31 -6.75 3.78
C ILE A 141 -10.52 -7.69 3.63
N VAL A 142 -11.20 -7.64 2.49
CA VAL A 142 -12.37 -8.49 2.20
C VAL A 142 -12.01 -9.97 2.27
N ASP A 143 -10.89 -10.39 1.67
CA ASP A 143 -10.46 -11.79 1.69
C ASP A 143 -10.05 -12.26 3.09
N GLN A 144 -9.43 -11.39 3.90
CA GLN A 144 -9.11 -11.70 5.30
C GLN A 144 -10.38 -11.87 6.14
N LEU A 145 -11.36 -10.97 5.97
CA LEU A 145 -12.66 -11.05 6.65
C LEU A 145 -13.41 -12.33 6.27
N ALA A 146 -13.48 -12.64 4.97
CA ALA A 146 -14.12 -13.87 4.47
C ALA A 146 -13.45 -15.14 5.02
N ALA A 147 -12.14 -15.10 5.27
CA ALA A 147 -11.37 -16.20 5.87
C ALA A 147 -11.38 -16.19 7.41
N GLY A 148 -12.03 -15.22 8.07
CA GLY A 148 -12.01 -15.06 9.52
C GLY A 148 -10.63 -14.78 10.10
N ARG A 149 -9.73 -14.18 9.31
CA ARG A 149 -8.34 -13.84 9.69
C ARG A 149 -8.23 -12.39 10.12
N SER A 150 -7.12 -12.06 10.80
CA SER A 150 -6.81 -10.68 11.15
C SER A 150 -6.54 -9.83 9.91
N MET A 151 -6.96 -8.57 9.98
CA MET A 151 -6.77 -7.50 9.01
C MET A 151 -6.27 -6.20 9.69
N ALA A 152 -5.66 -6.34 10.86
CA ALA A 152 -5.32 -5.21 11.73
C ALA A 152 -4.31 -4.27 11.08
N LEU A 153 -3.34 -4.80 10.34
CA LEU A 153 -2.34 -4.01 9.64
C LEU A 153 -2.97 -3.29 8.46
N SER A 154 -3.82 -3.95 7.66
CA SER A 154 -4.57 -3.32 6.57
C SER A 154 -5.50 -2.22 7.09
N ALA A 155 -6.19 -2.46 8.21
CA ALA A 155 -7.03 -1.45 8.86
C ALA A 155 -6.18 -0.25 9.32
N ALA A 156 -4.97 -0.49 9.83
CA ALA A 156 -4.04 0.59 10.19
C ALA A 156 -3.54 1.38 8.97
N ILE A 157 -3.36 0.76 7.81
CA ILE A 157 -3.03 1.48 6.56
C ILE A 157 -4.17 2.44 6.18
N VAL A 158 -5.42 1.98 6.26
CA VAL A 158 -6.60 2.83 5.98
C VAL A 158 -6.71 3.96 7.00
N ALA A 159 -6.61 3.66 8.30
CA ALA A 159 -6.63 4.66 9.37
C ALA A 159 -5.53 5.71 9.21
N ASN A 160 -4.34 5.30 8.77
CA ASN A 160 -3.23 6.22 8.56
C ASN A 160 -3.42 7.09 7.31
N TRP A 161 -4.09 6.59 6.27
CA TRP A 161 -4.52 7.45 5.17
C TRP A 161 -5.46 8.56 5.68
N VAL A 162 -6.39 8.25 6.59
CA VAL A 162 -7.27 9.26 7.22
C VAL A 162 -6.44 10.29 7.97
N ARG A 163 -5.54 9.84 8.86
CA ARG A 163 -4.66 10.73 9.61
C ARG A 163 -3.83 11.64 8.69
N TYR A 164 -3.30 11.11 7.59
CA TYR A 164 -2.60 11.89 6.57
C TYR A 164 -3.53 12.90 5.86
N ALA A 165 -4.76 12.49 5.54
CA ALA A 165 -5.77 13.29 4.84
C ALA A 165 -6.35 14.44 5.66
N GLU A 166 -6.16 14.46 6.99
CA GLU A 166 -6.43 15.63 7.83
C GLU A 166 -5.57 16.86 7.46
N GLY A 167 -4.52 16.67 6.65
CA GLY A 167 -3.80 17.78 6.03
C GLY A 167 -2.76 18.44 6.94
N THR A 168 -2.47 17.87 8.10
CA THR A 168 -1.44 18.36 9.04
C THR A 168 -0.65 17.19 9.63
N ASP A 169 0.69 17.26 9.53
CA ASP A 169 1.59 16.22 10.06
C ASP A 169 1.78 16.32 11.59
N GLU A 170 2.59 15.42 12.15
CA GLU A 170 2.85 15.35 13.59
C GLU A 170 3.71 16.51 14.13
N LEU A 171 4.29 17.30 13.24
CA LEU A 171 5.05 18.52 13.56
C LEU A 171 4.21 19.79 13.35
N GLY A 172 2.91 19.63 13.09
CA GLY A 172 2.00 20.75 12.82
C GLY A 172 2.22 21.40 11.45
N GLN A 173 2.96 20.77 10.54
CA GLN A 173 3.18 21.30 9.19
C GLN A 173 2.05 20.88 8.26
N PRO A 174 1.65 21.74 7.31
CA PRO A 174 0.62 21.41 6.34
C PRO A 174 1.09 20.28 5.41
N ILE A 175 0.18 19.35 5.14
CA ILE A 175 0.33 18.29 4.14
C ILE A 175 -0.47 18.70 2.90
N ASP A 176 0.19 18.79 1.75
CA ASP A 176 -0.51 18.94 0.48
C ASP A 176 -1.05 17.58 0.01
N VAL A 177 -2.32 17.32 0.32
CA VAL A 177 -3.04 16.12 -0.14
C VAL A 177 -3.28 16.26 -1.65
N ALA A 178 -2.49 15.53 -2.44
CA ALA A 178 -2.60 15.49 -3.90
C ALA A 178 -3.44 14.29 -4.33
N ASP A 179 -4.74 14.52 -4.48
CA ASP A 179 -5.73 13.51 -4.83
C ASP A 179 -6.83 14.14 -5.70
N ARG A 180 -7.29 13.44 -6.74
CA ARG A 180 -8.37 13.93 -7.62
C ARG A 180 -9.67 14.25 -6.86
N LEU A 181 -9.89 13.63 -5.71
CA LEU A 181 -11.02 13.88 -4.79
C LEU A 181 -10.56 14.49 -3.48
N LYS A 182 -9.52 15.34 -3.53
CA LYS A 182 -8.96 16.06 -2.39
C LYS A 182 -10.02 16.60 -1.43
N TYR A 183 -10.99 17.38 -1.93
CA TYR A 183 -11.96 18.05 -1.05
C TYR A 183 -12.86 17.06 -0.29
N PRO A 184 -13.55 16.09 -0.95
CA PRO A 184 -14.27 15.04 -0.23
C PRO A 184 -13.41 14.24 0.75
N VAL A 185 -12.20 13.82 0.32
CA VAL A 185 -11.28 13.03 1.16
C VAL A 185 -10.91 13.80 2.44
N MET A 186 -10.50 15.06 2.31
CA MET A 186 -10.14 15.90 3.46
C MET A 186 -11.35 16.25 4.33
N GLN A 187 -12.52 16.47 3.74
CA GLN A 187 -13.76 16.74 4.49
C GLN A 187 -14.17 15.52 5.31
N ASN A 188 -14.14 14.33 4.72
CA ASN A 188 -14.45 13.08 5.40
C ASN A 188 -13.43 12.79 6.50
N ALA A 189 -12.14 13.06 6.26
CA ALA A 189 -11.10 12.92 7.27
C ALA A 189 -11.35 13.86 8.45
N ALA A 190 -11.61 15.15 8.22
CA ALA A 190 -11.93 16.11 9.27
C ALA A 190 -13.24 15.78 10.03
N GLY A 191 -14.16 15.06 9.40
CA GLY A 191 -15.43 14.62 9.98
C GLY A 191 -15.30 13.58 11.10
N PHE A 192 -14.12 12.96 11.27
CA PHE A 192 -13.93 11.84 12.19
C PHE A 192 -14.32 12.16 13.64
N ALA A 193 -14.16 13.42 14.06
CA ALA A 193 -14.48 13.88 15.40
C ALA A 193 -15.99 13.85 15.70
N ALA A 194 -16.82 13.99 14.66
CA ALA A 194 -18.28 13.92 14.77
C ALA A 194 -18.80 12.50 14.50
N ASP A 195 -18.22 11.81 13.51
CA ASP A 195 -18.52 10.43 13.17
C ASP A 195 -17.21 9.73 12.82
N ARG A 196 -16.76 8.79 13.66
CA ARG A 196 -15.49 8.06 13.45
C ARG A 196 -15.46 7.30 12.12
N ASN A 197 -16.64 6.95 11.59
CA ASN A 197 -16.80 6.24 10.34
C ASN A 197 -16.96 7.18 9.14
N SER A 198 -16.92 8.50 9.29
CA SER A 198 -17.14 9.49 8.22
C SER A 198 -16.31 9.21 6.97
N PHE A 199 -15.10 8.67 7.15
CA PHE A 199 -14.20 8.27 6.07
C PHE A 199 -14.62 6.96 5.38
N LEU A 200 -15.12 6.00 6.15
CA LEU A 200 -15.57 4.69 5.68
C LEU A 200 -16.97 4.74 5.03
N GLN A 201 -17.75 5.81 5.26
CA GLN A 201 -19.06 6.03 4.62
C GLN A 201 -18.99 6.19 3.10
N ASP A 202 -17.78 6.37 2.54
CA ASP A 202 -17.54 6.40 1.11
C ASP A 202 -17.66 4.99 0.50
N CYS A 203 -18.91 4.57 0.27
CA CYS A 203 -19.27 3.22 -0.18
C CYS A 203 -18.66 2.88 -1.56
N ASP A 204 -18.42 3.87 -2.42
CA ASP A 204 -17.75 3.66 -3.71
C ASP A 204 -16.31 3.15 -3.55
N ARG A 205 -15.69 3.41 -2.39
CA ARG A 205 -14.29 3.08 -2.09
C ARG A 205 -14.13 1.90 -1.15
N PHE A 206 -15.00 1.83 -0.14
CA PHE A 206 -14.89 0.85 0.93
C PHE A 206 -15.98 -0.22 0.89
N GLY A 207 -16.98 -0.10 0.00
CA GLY A 207 -18.15 -0.98 0.01
C GLY A 207 -18.81 -0.99 1.38
N ASP A 208 -19.14 -2.18 1.87
CA ASP A 208 -19.85 -2.38 3.13
C ASP A 208 -18.87 -2.57 4.32
N LEU A 209 -17.58 -2.22 4.18
CA LEU A 209 -16.59 -2.39 5.25
C LEU A 209 -16.95 -1.63 6.54
N VAL A 210 -17.69 -0.53 6.44
CA VAL A 210 -18.18 0.21 7.60
C VAL A 210 -19.12 -0.61 8.48
N ASP A 211 -19.85 -1.57 7.89
CA ASP A 211 -20.80 -2.44 8.59
C ASP A 211 -20.13 -3.70 9.16
N GLU A 212 -18.87 -3.97 8.81
CA GLU A 212 -18.09 -5.11 9.29
C GLU A 212 -17.48 -4.83 10.67
N PRO A 213 -18.04 -5.35 11.79
CA PRO A 213 -17.69 -4.88 13.13
C PRO A 213 -16.24 -5.18 13.51
N THR A 214 -15.66 -6.26 12.95
CA THR A 214 -14.27 -6.64 13.19
C THR A 214 -13.31 -5.69 12.50
N PHE A 215 -13.62 -5.26 11.27
CA PHE A 215 -12.84 -4.25 10.57
C PHE A 215 -12.96 -2.89 11.25
N ALA A 216 -14.19 -2.42 11.52
CA ALA A 216 -14.44 -1.14 12.15
C ALA A 216 -13.68 -0.98 13.47
N ARG A 217 -13.68 -2.02 14.34
CA ARG A 217 -12.91 -2.01 15.61
C ARG A 217 -11.40 -1.91 15.39
N ALA A 218 -10.85 -2.61 14.40
CA ALA A 218 -9.42 -2.58 14.12
C ALA A 218 -8.98 -1.23 13.53
N TYR A 219 -9.80 -0.67 12.63
CA TYR A 219 -9.63 0.66 12.08
C TYR A 219 -9.69 1.72 13.19
N ASP A 220 -10.70 1.66 14.05
CA ASP A 220 -10.88 2.59 15.17
C ASP A 220 -9.70 2.59 16.14
N ARG A 221 -9.21 1.39 16.49
CA ARG A 221 -8.04 1.21 17.35
C ARG A 221 -6.81 1.87 16.72
N ALA A 222 -6.57 1.62 15.43
CA ALA A 222 -5.41 2.17 14.75
C ALA A 222 -5.50 3.70 14.63
N LEU A 223 -6.68 4.24 14.31
CA LEU A 223 -6.91 5.68 14.22
C LEU A 223 -6.69 6.36 15.58
N GLU A 224 -7.20 5.76 16.66
CA GLU A 224 -6.98 6.26 18.02
C GLU A 224 -5.50 6.28 18.39
N LEU A 225 -4.74 5.21 18.09
CA LEU A 225 -3.30 5.18 18.33
C LEU A 225 -2.58 6.28 17.54
N LEU A 226 -2.94 6.50 16.28
CA LEU A 226 -2.35 7.54 15.44
C LEU A 226 -2.57 8.94 16.01
N HIS A 227 -3.74 9.23 16.59
CA HIS A 227 -4.01 10.53 17.22
C HIS A 227 -3.39 10.68 18.60
N THR A 228 -3.30 9.61 19.39
CA THR A 228 -2.90 9.68 20.81
C THR A 228 -1.39 9.52 21.01
N VAL A 229 -0.75 8.62 20.28
CA VAL A 229 0.67 8.27 20.45
C VAL A 229 1.51 8.54 19.19
N GLY A 230 0.87 8.84 18.06
CA GLY A 230 1.54 9.12 16.79
C GLY A 230 1.97 7.88 16.02
N ALA A 231 2.37 8.07 14.78
CA ALA A 231 2.73 7.09 13.77
C ALA A 231 3.82 6.13 14.24
N ARG A 232 4.91 6.68 14.82
CA ARG A 232 6.04 5.86 15.28
C ARG A 232 5.62 4.89 16.40
N ALA A 233 4.90 5.37 17.42
CA ALA A 233 4.46 4.53 18.53
C ALA A 233 3.34 3.58 18.11
N THR A 234 2.46 4.00 17.20
CA THR A 234 1.45 3.13 16.58
C THR A 234 2.10 1.92 15.92
N LEU A 235 3.19 2.10 15.17
CA LEU A 235 3.92 0.96 14.58
C LEU A 235 4.48 0.00 15.64
N VAL A 236 4.92 0.50 16.80
CA VAL A 236 5.38 -0.35 17.91
C VAL A 236 4.21 -1.17 18.47
N GLU A 237 3.08 -0.53 18.74
CA GLU A 237 1.87 -1.18 19.29
C GLU A 237 1.26 -2.21 18.32
N LEU A 238 1.37 -2.01 17.01
CA LEU A 238 0.90 -2.95 16.00
C LEU A 238 1.82 -4.17 15.82
N LEU A 239 3.10 -4.05 16.22
CA LEU A 239 4.12 -5.09 16.08
C LEU A 239 4.40 -5.86 17.38
N ALA A 240 3.71 -5.50 18.47
CA ALA A 240 3.83 -6.11 19.79
C ALA A 240 2.94 -7.35 19.93
#